data_AF-A0A5C8V2Z0-F1
#
_entry.id   AF-A0A5C8V2Z0-F1
#
_cell.length_a   1.000
_cell.length_b   1.000
_cell.length_c   1.000
_cell.angle_alpha   90.00
_cell.angle_beta   90.00
_cell.angle_gamma   90.00
#
_symmetry.space_group_name_H-M   'P 1'
#
loop_
_entity.id
_entity.type
_entity.pdbx_description
1 polymer ?
#
loop_
_entity_poly.entity_id
_entity_poly.type
_entity_poly.pdbx_seq_one_letter_code
_entity_poly.pdbx_strand_id
1 'polypeptide(L)'
;MEPIILNGRRVHNLNSFEVEEIAKLILEEKLDRDYFVQKTRAFYPDILISDPLVQKIDFAFNRITKPLSIEEKITFIIIPFGIVHRLYKNELFDSYEEQQMGFKKRINDYYLFSLIGLVMYLAIGISISYFF
;
A
#
# COMPACT_ATOMS: atom_id res chain seq x y z
N MET A 1 17.37 -17.06 -19.56
CA MET A 1 17.46 -16.61 -18.15
C MET A 1 16.64 -17.56 -17.31
N GLU A 2 17.23 -18.15 -16.27
CA GLU A 2 16.53 -19.07 -15.38
C GLU A 2 15.60 -18.31 -14.42
N PRO A 3 14.41 -18.83 -14.10
CA PRO A 3 13.48 -18.17 -13.19
C PRO A 3 13.95 -18.23 -11.74
N ILE A 4 13.71 -17.17 -10.99
CA ILE A 4 13.89 -17.17 -9.54
C ILE A 4 12.78 -18.04 -8.94
N ILE A 5 13.17 -19.01 -8.11
CA ILE A 5 12.22 -19.87 -7.40
C ILE A 5 11.97 -19.29 -6.02
N LEU A 6 10.76 -18.76 -5.80
CA LEU A 6 10.28 -18.27 -4.52
C LEU A 6 9.18 -19.23 -4.06
N ASN A 7 9.43 -19.98 -2.97
CA ASN A 7 8.51 -20.97 -2.40
C ASN A 7 7.79 -21.88 -3.43
N GLY A 8 8.49 -22.27 -4.50
CA GLY A 8 7.95 -23.15 -5.55
C GLY A 8 7.30 -22.45 -6.75
N ARG A 9 7.12 -21.12 -6.72
CA ARG A 9 6.74 -20.34 -7.91
C ARG A 9 7.96 -19.87 -8.69
N ARG A 10 7.88 -20.01 -10.02
CA ARG A 10 8.90 -19.51 -10.96
C ARG A 10 8.58 -18.08 -11.34
N VAL A 11 9.44 -17.15 -10.95
CA VAL A 11 9.36 -15.74 -11.35
C VAL A 11 10.32 -15.52 -12.51
N HIS A 12 9.78 -15.27 -13.70
CA HIS A 12 10.55 -15.31 -14.94
C HIS A 12 11.34 -14.03 -15.24
N ASN A 13 11.04 -12.89 -14.58
CA ASN A 13 11.87 -11.69 -14.63
C ASN A 13 11.40 -10.67 -13.58
N LEU A 14 12.17 -10.40 -12.52
CA LEU A 14 11.78 -9.38 -11.52
C LEU A 14 11.91 -7.95 -12.06
N ASN A 15 12.77 -7.70 -13.07
CA ASN A 15 12.98 -6.35 -13.58
C ASN A 15 11.75 -5.77 -14.28
N SER A 16 10.92 -6.64 -14.87
CA SER A 16 9.69 -6.22 -15.55
C SER A 16 8.52 -5.97 -14.60
N PHE A 17 8.59 -6.43 -13.35
CA PHE A 17 7.49 -6.31 -12.41
C PHE A 17 7.40 -4.90 -11.87
N GLU A 18 6.22 -4.31 -11.74
CA GLU A 18 6.05 -3.03 -11.06
C GLU A 18 6.31 -3.15 -9.54
N VAL A 19 6.49 -2.02 -8.85
CA VAL A 19 6.76 -2.03 -7.39
C VAL A 19 5.61 -2.68 -6.63
N GLU A 20 4.39 -2.44 -7.08
CA GLU A 20 3.13 -2.96 -6.56
C GLU A 20 3.04 -4.49 -6.71
N GLU A 21 3.47 -5.01 -7.86
CA GLU A 21 3.51 -6.46 -8.11
C GLU A 21 4.56 -7.15 -7.23
N ILE A 22 5.72 -6.52 -7.04
CA ILE A 22 6.75 -7.01 -6.12
C ILE A 22 6.25 -6.96 -4.67
N ALA A 23 5.55 -5.90 -4.29
CA ALA A 23 4.97 -5.74 -2.95
C ALA A 23 3.91 -6.81 -2.67
N LYS A 24 3.05 -7.09 -3.66
CA LYS A 24 2.07 -8.18 -3.60
C LYS A 24 2.75 -9.53 -3.43
N LEU A 25 3.82 -9.79 -4.19
CA LEU A 25 4.57 -11.03 -4.11
C LEU A 25 5.24 -11.21 -2.74
N ILE A 26 5.81 -10.15 -2.16
CA ILE A 26 6.36 -10.15 -0.81
C ILE A 26 5.29 -10.53 0.22
N LEU A 27 4.07 -9.99 0.08
CA LEU A 27 2.95 -10.27 0.99
C LEU A 27 2.42 -11.70 0.85
N GLU A 28 2.23 -12.18 -0.37
CA GLU A 28 1.74 -13.55 -0.66
C GLU A 28 2.70 -14.60 -0.12
N GLU A 29 4.00 -14.41 -0.37
CA GLU A 29 5.05 -15.37 -0.03
C GLU A 29 5.65 -15.13 1.36
N LYS A 30 5.18 -14.11 2.09
CA LYS A 30 5.66 -13.69 3.41
C LYS A 30 7.18 -13.56 3.46
N LEU A 31 7.75 -12.92 2.45
CA LEU A 31 9.20 -12.84 2.30
C LEU A 31 9.81 -11.85 3.29
N ASP A 32 10.89 -12.27 3.94
CA ASP A 32 11.77 -11.36 4.64
C ASP A 32 12.64 -10.57 3.64
N ARG A 33 12.94 -9.31 3.98
CA ARG A 33 13.68 -8.41 3.09
C ARG A 33 15.07 -8.93 2.79
N ASP A 34 15.83 -9.28 3.83
CA ASP A 34 17.22 -9.67 3.66
C ASP A 34 17.30 -11.02 2.93
N TYR A 35 16.35 -11.92 3.21
CA TYR A 35 16.20 -13.16 2.46
C TYR A 35 15.91 -12.90 0.97
N PHE A 36 14.97 -12.00 0.65
CA PHE A 36 14.58 -11.73 -0.73
C PHE A 36 15.70 -11.06 -1.53
N VAL A 37 16.41 -10.09 -0.94
CA VAL A 37 17.58 -9.45 -1.55
C VAL A 37 18.71 -10.45 -1.77
N GLN A 38 19.00 -11.32 -0.79
CA GLN A 38 20.03 -12.36 -0.94
C GLN A 38 19.70 -13.35 -2.05
N LYS A 39 18.43 -13.82 -2.12
CA LYS A 39 17.95 -14.66 -3.21
C LYS A 39 18.13 -13.95 -4.56
N THR A 40 17.72 -12.70 -4.67
CA THR A 40 17.86 -11.94 -5.91
C THR A 40 19.32 -11.80 -6.33
N ARG A 41 20.25 -11.51 -5.41
CA ARG A 41 21.69 -11.45 -5.70
C ARG A 41 22.29 -12.79 -6.09
N ALA A 42 21.80 -13.90 -5.53
CA ALA A 42 22.26 -15.23 -5.92
C ALA A 42 21.90 -15.56 -7.38
N PHE A 43 20.78 -15.04 -7.89
CA PHE A 43 20.37 -15.20 -9.29
C PHE A 43 20.99 -14.16 -10.23
N TYR A 44 21.34 -12.99 -9.71
CA TYR A 44 21.98 -11.92 -10.45
C TYR A 44 23.26 -11.47 -9.74
N PRO A 45 24.36 -12.23 -9.88
CA PRO A 45 25.59 -12.02 -9.10
C PRO A 45 26.26 -10.66 -9.37
N ASP A 46 25.97 -10.03 -10.51
CA ASP A 46 26.50 -8.72 -10.89
C ASP A 46 25.73 -7.53 -10.27
N ILE A 47 24.62 -7.80 -9.55
CA ILE A 47 23.77 -6.76 -8.95
C ILE A 47 24.42 -6.23 -7.67
N LEU A 48 24.89 -4.98 -7.74
CA LEU A 48 25.37 -4.22 -6.59
C LEU A 48 24.21 -3.75 -5.70
N ILE A 49 24.52 -3.29 -4.48
CA ILE A 49 23.51 -2.71 -3.57
C ILE A 49 22.81 -1.50 -4.19
N SER A 50 23.54 -0.75 -5.02
CA SER A 50 23.03 0.43 -5.75
C SER A 50 22.18 0.08 -6.97
N ASP A 51 22.00 -1.20 -7.29
CA ASP A 51 21.27 -1.61 -8.48
C ASP A 51 19.78 -1.22 -8.41
N PRO A 52 19.19 -0.73 -9.52
CA PRO A 52 17.78 -0.38 -9.59
C PRO A 52 16.83 -1.46 -9.08
N LEU A 53 17.15 -2.75 -9.26
CA LEU A 53 16.32 -3.86 -8.83
C LEU A 53 16.29 -4.00 -7.30
N VAL A 54 17.44 -3.83 -6.63
CA VAL A 54 17.51 -3.85 -5.16
C VAL A 54 16.73 -2.66 -4.59
N GLN A 55 16.89 -1.48 -5.19
CA GLN A 55 16.11 -0.30 -4.80
C GLN A 55 14.60 -0.52 -5.00
N LYS A 56 14.20 -1.18 -6.09
CA LYS A 56 12.80 -1.51 -6.37
C LYS A 56 12.21 -2.44 -5.31
N ILE A 57 12.96 -3.46 -4.88
CA ILE A 57 12.58 -4.34 -3.78
C ILE A 57 12.42 -3.54 -2.49
N ASP A 58 13.35 -2.62 -2.19
CA ASP A 58 13.27 -1.75 -1.02
C ASP A 58 12.05 -0.84 -1.05
N PHE A 59 11.74 -0.25 -2.21
CA PHE A 59 10.51 0.50 -2.40
C PHE A 59 9.27 -0.34 -2.20
N ALA A 60 9.26 -1.61 -2.63
CA ALA A 60 8.14 -2.51 -2.41
C ALA A 60 7.92 -2.82 -0.92
N PHE A 61 8.99 -3.13 -0.17
CA PHE A 61 8.90 -3.31 1.29
C PHE A 61 8.41 -2.04 2.01
N ASN A 62 8.89 -0.88 1.58
CA ASN A 62 8.42 0.41 2.11
C ASN A 62 6.95 0.66 1.74
N ARG A 63 6.52 0.31 0.52
CA ARG A 63 5.15 0.50 0.03
C ARG A 63 4.13 -0.27 0.86
N ILE A 64 4.45 -1.49 1.29
CA ILE A 64 3.60 -2.34 2.14
C ILE A 64 3.32 -1.69 3.50
N THR A 65 4.32 -1.01 4.05
CA THR A 65 4.28 -0.44 5.41
C THR A 65 4.02 1.07 5.42
N LYS A 66 3.85 1.68 4.24
CA LYS A 66 3.61 3.12 4.10
C LYS A 66 2.20 3.45 4.61
N PRO A 67 2.05 4.39 5.57
CA PRO A 67 0.74 4.87 5.97
C PRO A 67 0.08 5.71 4.87
N LEU A 68 -1.15 6.16 5.10
CA LEU A 68 -1.74 7.21 4.27
C LEU A 68 -0.92 8.51 4.36
N SER A 69 -0.87 9.24 3.25
CA SER A 69 -0.32 10.60 3.19
C SER A 69 -1.16 11.55 4.05
N ILE A 70 -0.58 12.69 4.42
CA ILE A 70 -1.29 13.70 5.21
C ILE A 70 -2.53 14.22 4.45
N GLU A 71 -2.40 14.41 3.14
CA GLU A 71 -3.49 14.84 2.26
C GLU A 71 -4.62 13.82 2.22
N GLU A 72 -4.30 12.53 2.09
CA GLU A 72 -5.28 11.43 2.14
C GLU A 72 -6.01 11.42 3.50
N LYS A 73 -5.27 11.56 4.60
CA LYS A 73 -5.85 11.59 5.96
C LYS A 73 -6.83 12.75 6.15
N ILE A 74 -6.43 13.96 5.77
CA ILE A 74 -7.29 15.15 5.85
C ILE A 74 -8.54 14.95 5.00
N THR A 75 -8.37 14.41 3.78
CA THR A 75 -9.48 14.13 2.86
C THR A 75 -10.50 13.19 3.50
N PHE A 76 -10.05 12.11 4.16
CA PHE A 76 -10.97 11.17 4.81
C PHE A 76 -11.61 11.69 6.10
N ILE A 77 -11.01 12.69 6.76
CA ILE A 77 -11.68 13.39 7.87
C ILE A 77 -12.80 14.28 7.33
N ILE A 78 -12.54 15.03 6.26
CA ILE A 78 -13.51 15.95 5.66
C ILE A 78 -14.62 15.18 4.94
N ILE A 79 -14.28 14.06 4.29
CA ILE A 79 -15.20 13.24 3.51
C ILE A 79 -15.11 11.79 4.01
N PRO A 80 -15.76 11.46 5.14
CA PRO A 80 -15.65 10.15 5.74
C PRO A 80 -16.29 9.06 4.87
N PHE A 81 -15.68 7.88 4.87
CA PHE A 81 -16.17 6.65 4.21
C PHE A 81 -16.44 6.77 2.71
N GLY A 82 -15.86 7.77 2.04
CA GLY A 82 -16.02 7.91 0.60
C GLY A 82 -17.48 8.07 0.18
N ILE A 83 -18.29 8.83 0.93
CA ILE A 83 -19.67 9.20 0.48
C ILE A 83 -19.63 9.85 -0.93
N VAL A 84 -18.46 10.36 -1.32
CA VAL A 84 -18.15 11.01 -2.60
C VAL A 84 -17.31 10.11 -3.54
N HIS A 85 -17.16 8.81 -3.23
CA HIS A 85 -16.44 7.81 -4.06
C HIS A 85 -17.04 7.68 -5.48
N ARG A 86 -18.27 8.16 -5.68
CA ARG A 86 -18.91 8.28 -7.01
C ARG A 86 -18.49 9.51 -7.82
N LEU A 87 -18.03 10.58 -7.17
CA LEU A 87 -17.67 11.85 -7.81
C LEU A 87 -16.17 11.99 -8.05
N TYR A 88 -15.32 11.36 -7.23
CA TYR A 88 -13.86 11.30 -7.43
C TYR A 88 -13.43 9.92 -7.95
N LYS A 89 -13.92 9.55 -9.14
CA LYS A 89 -13.55 8.31 -9.81
C LYS A 89 -12.07 8.25 -10.25
N ASN A 90 -11.26 9.22 -9.83
CA ASN A 90 -9.89 9.43 -10.28
C ASN A 90 -8.93 9.38 -9.08
N GLU A 91 -8.09 8.34 -9.13
CA GLU A 91 -6.65 8.35 -8.79
C GLU A 91 -6.19 8.45 -7.33
N LEU A 92 -7.00 8.93 -6.37
CA LEU A 92 -6.46 9.21 -5.03
C LEU A 92 -6.35 7.98 -4.11
N PHE A 93 -7.38 7.13 -4.02
CA PHE A 93 -7.35 5.95 -3.15
C PHE A 93 -8.50 4.99 -3.47
N ASP A 94 -8.18 3.75 -3.86
CA ASP A 94 -9.15 2.67 -3.98
C ASP A 94 -8.99 1.67 -2.82
N SER A 95 -9.94 1.72 -1.87
CA SER A 95 -9.92 0.84 -0.70
C SER A 95 -10.09 -0.64 -1.06
N TYR A 96 -10.79 -0.95 -2.16
CA TYR A 96 -11.00 -2.31 -2.61
C TYR A 96 -9.72 -2.88 -3.22
N GLU A 97 -9.06 -2.09 -4.08
CA GLU A 97 -7.77 -2.45 -4.66
C GLU A 97 -6.69 -2.60 -3.58
N GLU A 98 -6.55 -1.63 -2.67
CA GLU A 98 -5.59 -1.69 -1.57
C GLU A 98 -5.85 -2.91 -0.65
N GLN A 99 -7.12 -3.31 -0.47
CA GLN A 99 -7.51 -4.52 0.24
C GLN A 99 -7.13 -5.80 -0.51
N GLN A 100 -7.33 -5.86 -1.83
CA GLN A 100 -6.87 -6.98 -2.64
C GLN A 100 -5.34 -7.11 -2.63
N MET A 101 -4.62 -5.98 -2.63
CA MET A 101 -3.17 -5.96 -2.55
C MET A 101 -2.63 -6.31 -1.15
N GLY A 102 -3.50 -6.36 -0.13
CA GLY A 102 -3.11 -6.72 1.24
C GLY A 102 -2.41 -5.60 2.01
N PHE A 103 -2.55 -4.35 1.58
CA PHE A 103 -1.96 -3.16 2.23
C PHE A 103 -2.71 -2.74 3.50
N LYS A 104 -2.70 -3.63 4.50
CA LYS A 104 -3.48 -3.52 5.75
C LYS A 104 -3.33 -2.18 6.47
N LYS A 105 -2.14 -1.59 6.46
CA LYS A 105 -1.89 -0.34 7.19
C LYS A 105 -2.65 0.85 6.58
N ARG A 106 -2.64 0.98 5.25
CA ARG A 106 -3.37 2.06 4.56
C ARG A 106 -4.87 1.90 4.71
N ILE A 107 -5.36 0.67 4.63
CA ILE A 107 -6.78 0.35 4.87
C ILE A 107 -7.18 0.70 6.30
N ASN A 108 -6.37 0.35 7.29
CA ASN A 108 -6.65 0.66 8.67
C ASN A 108 -6.65 2.17 8.94
N ASP A 109 -5.68 2.89 8.38
CA ASP A 109 -5.65 4.34 8.42
C ASP A 109 -6.91 4.94 7.75
N TYR A 110 -7.32 4.44 6.59
CA TYR A 110 -8.54 4.89 5.90
C TYR A 110 -9.78 4.78 6.79
N TYR A 111 -10.00 3.62 7.43
CA TYR A 111 -11.12 3.43 8.35
C TYR A 111 -11.03 4.31 9.60
N LEU A 112 -9.82 4.46 10.16
CA LEU A 112 -9.59 5.29 11.35
C LEU A 112 -9.93 6.76 11.07
N PHE A 113 -9.38 7.34 10.00
CA PHE A 113 -9.58 8.75 9.69
C PHE A 113 -11.01 9.03 9.19
N SER A 114 -11.64 8.08 8.49
CA SER A 114 -13.07 8.14 8.16
C SER A 114 -13.96 8.12 9.41
N LEU A 115 -13.64 7.30 10.41
CA LEU A 115 -14.38 7.26 11.66
C LEU A 115 -14.23 8.57 12.44
N ILE A 116 -13.02 9.14 12.49
CA ILE A 116 -12.77 10.46 13.09
C ILE A 116 -13.63 11.52 12.40
N GLY A 117 -13.65 11.54 11.07
CA GLY A 117 -14.51 12.43 10.29
C GLY A 117 -15.98 12.28 10.66
N LEU A 118 -16.51 11.06 10.68
CA LEU A 118 -17.91 10.81 11.07
C LEU A 118 -18.24 11.34 12.47
N VAL A 119 -17.36 11.10 13.45
CA VAL A 119 -17.54 11.60 14.83
C VAL A 119 -17.54 13.13 14.85
N MET A 120 -16.66 13.79 14.09
CA MET A 120 -16.65 15.24 13.97
C MET A 120 -17.97 15.78 13.40
N TYR A 121 -18.50 15.16 12.33
CA TYR A 121 -19.78 15.57 11.75
C TYR A 121 -20.94 15.44 12.74
N LEU A 122 -20.99 14.35 13.52
CA LEU A 122 -22.01 14.17 14.55
C LEU A 122 -21.89 15.25 15.64
N ALA A 123 -20.67 15.53 16.11
CA ALA A 123 -20.44 16.56 17.13
C ALA A 123 -20.86 17.97 16.67
N ILE A 124 -20.54 18.31 15.41
CA ILE A 124 -20.96 19.58 14.80
C ILE A 124 -22.48 19.64 14.68
N GLY A 125 -23.11 18.58 14.18
CA GLY A 125 -24.57 18.50 14.04
C GLY A 125 -25.30 18.67 15.37
N ILE A 126 -24.86 17.96 16.42
CA ILE A 126 -25.40 18.08 17.78
C ILE A 126 -25.23 19.50 18.31
N SER A 127 -24.05 20.10 18.12
CA SER A 127 -23.78 21.46 18.57
C SER A 127 -24.73 22.45 17.90
N ILE A 128 -24.88 22.36 16.57
CA ILE A 128 -25.80 23.23 15.82
C ILE A 128 -27.23 23.05 16.33
N SER A 129 -27.72 21.82 16.48
CA SER A 129 -29.07 21.54 16.99
C SER A 129 -29.31 21.95 18.45
N TYR A 130 -28.25 22.18 19.23
CA TYR A 130 -28.37 22.67 20.60
C TYR A 130 -28.43 24.21 20.66
N PHE A 131 -27.73 24.89 19.76
CA PHE A 131 -27.66 26.36 19.71
C PHE A 131 -28.73 27.00 18.81
N PHE A 132 -29.36 26.22 17.91
CA PHE A 132 -30.45 26.63 17.00
C PHE A 132 -31.67 25.75 17.20
#